data_AF-A0A7S2WRI7-F1
#
_entry.id   AF-A0A7S2WRI7-F1
#
_cell.length_a   1.000
_cell.length_b   1.000
_cell.length_c   1.000
_cell.angle_alpha   90.00
_cell.angle_beta   90.00
_cell.angle_gamma   90.00
#
_symmetry.space_group_name_H-M   'P 1'
#
loop_
_entity.id
_entity.type
_entity.pdbx_description
1 polymer ?
#
loop_
_entity_poly.entity_id
_entity_poly.type
_entity_poly.pdbx_seq_one_letter_code
_entity_poly.pdbx_strand_id
1 'polypeptide(L)'
;MTVATDINPDDLCPLSAICCYVSSIYTKFPDCIGCQGKNVCLCLDSEFLAFKLLKPDGRDDVFMICQEAKCYIIQPKTCCKIQTQCFIFDTRGALPFDAEVPQLCTICGATLYHTSPGFKGCCATLKEIKGGGAPAEPIGGAPVTSAEMER
;
A
#
# COMPACT_ATOMS: atom_id res chain seq x y z
N MET A 1 13.75 18.57 -1.55
CA MET A 1 13.39 17.73 -0.39
C MET A 1 12.61 16.54 -0.91
N THR A 2 13.34 15.52 -1.32
CA THR A 2 12.80 14.30 -1.92
C THR A 2 12.62 13.30 -0.80
N VAL A 3 11.36 13.06 -0.45
CA VAL A 3 10.94 12.19 0.65
C VAL A 3 11.16 10.74 0.25
N ALA A 4 11.38 9.83 1.22
CA ALA A 4 11.34 8.40 0.95
C ALA A 4 10.08 8.05 0.14
N THR A 5 10.32 7.24 -0.88
CA THR A 5 9.62 7.18 -2.15
C THR A 5 8.12 6.94 -2.04
N ASP A 6 7.37 7.47 -3.01
CA ASP A 6 6.00 7.04 -3.27
C ASP A 6 5.97 5.51 -3.35
N ILE A 7 5.14 4.87 -2.52
CA ILE A 7 5.10 3.40 -2.45
C ILE A 7 4.47 2.92 -3.74
N ASN A 8 5.24 2.11 -4.49
CA ASN A 8 4.70 1.47 -5.67
C ASN A 8 3.54 0.55 -5.28
N PRO A 9 2.29 0.82 -5.74
CA PRO A 9 1.14 -0.01 -5.42
C PRO A 9 1.36 -1.49 -5.76
N ASP A 10 2.14 -1.79 -6.79
CA ASP A 10 2.36 -3.17 -7.23
C ASP A 10 3.11 -4.02 -6.19
N ASP A 11 3.83 -3.40 -5.26
CA ASP A 11 4.56 -4.07 -4.18
C ASP A 11 3.71 -4.32 -2.93
N LEU A 12 2.47 -3.83 -2.90
CA LEU A 12 1.59 -3.97 -1.75
C LEU A 12 1.00 -5.37 -1.69
N CYS A 13 1.00 -5.97 -0.49
CA CYS A 13 0.29 -7.20 -0.20
C CYS A 13 -1.08 -6.86 0.43
N PRO A 14 -2.21 -7.00 -0.29
CA PRO A 14 -3.52 -6.70 0.27
C PRO A 14 -3.84 -7.64 1.43
N LEU A 15 -4.23 -7.10 2.58
CA LEU A 15 -4.68 -7.87 3.75
C LEU A 15 -6.20 -7.95 3.79
N SER A 16 -6.86 -6.83 3.51
CA SER A 16 -8.32 -6.72 3.49
C SER A 16 -8.73 -5.75 2.40
N ALA A 17 -9.68 -6.13 1.56
CA ALA A 17 -10.18 -5.25 0.51
C ALA A 17 -11.65 -5.50 0.26
N ILE A 18 -12.42 -4.42 0.09
CA ILE A 18 -13.81 -4.49 -0.32
C ILE A 18 -14.11 -3.36 -1.30
N CYS A 19 -14.52 -3.73 -2.51
CA CYS A 19 -14.91 -2.80 -3.57
C CYS A 19 -13.80 -1.77 -3.86
N CYS A 20 -13.93 -0.56 -3.32
CA CYS A 20 -13.10 0.61 -3.61
C CYS A 20 -12.09 0.91 -2.50
N TYR A 21 -11.91 0.01 -1.55
CA TYR A 21 -11.05 0.22 -0.39
C TYR A 21 -10.16 -0.99 -0.18
N VAL A 22 -8.86 -0.74 -0.05
CA VAL A 22 -7.81 -1.76 0.07
C VAL A 22 -6.91 -1.37 1.23
N SER A 23 -6.82 -2.25 2.22
CA SER A 23 -5.79 -2.22 3.26
C SER A 23 -4.76 -3.28 2.97
N SER A 24 -3.51 -2.87 2.91
CA SER A 24 -2.36 -3.68 2.52
C SER A 24 -1.23 -3.56 3.53
N ILE A 25 -0.28 -4.48 3.43
CA ILE A 25 0.98 -4.46 4.17
C ILE A 25 2.13 -4.22 3.18
N TYR A 26 3.07 -3.36 3.58
CA TYR A 26 4.31 -3.05 2.89
C TYR A 26 5.48 -3.13 3.87
N THR A 27 6.34 -4.13 3.70
CA THR A 27 7.40 -4.46 4.67
C THR A 27 8.81 -4.10 4.21
N LYS A 28 8.96 -3.36 3.10
CA LYS A 28 10.29 -3.00 2.58
C LYS A 28 10.93 -1.88 3.41
N PHE A 29 11.96 -2.22 4.16
CA PHE A 29 12.79 -1.27 4.89
C PHE A 29 13.77 -0.56 3.92
N PRO A 30 14.07 0.75 4.10
CA PRO A 30 13.56 1.67 5.12
C PRO A 30 12.25 2.38 4.75
N ASP A 31 11.72 2.14 3.55
CA ASP A 31 10.57 2.87 3.00
C ASP A 31 9.25 2.65 3.78
N CYS A 32 9.14 1.53 4.49
CA CYS A 32 8.01 1.24 5.38
C CYS A 32 8.01 2.06 6.68
N ILE A 33 9.01 2.90 6.95
CA ILE A 33 9.05 3.76 8.14
C ILE A 33 8.31 5.07 7.90
N GLY A 34 7.59 5.53 8.92
CA GLY A 34 6.90 6.81 8.93
C GLY A 34 5.51 6.76 8.29
N CYS A 35 4.91 7.92 8.18
CA CYS A 35 3.58 8.10 7.61
C CYS A 35 3.66 9.05 6.41
N GLN A 36 2.90 8.73 5.38
CA GLN A 36 2.64 9.63 4.26
C GLN A 36 1.22 9.43 3.78
N GLY A 37 0.60 10.48 3.28
CA GLY A 37 -0.69 10.31 2.63
C GLY A 37 -1.03 11.45 1.69
N LYS A 38 -1.88 11.12 0.72
CA LYS A 38 -2.50 12.02 -0.23
C LYS A 38 -3.97 11.69 -0.29
N ASN A 39 -4.80 12.67 0.04
CA ASN A 39 -6.24 12.50 0.11
C ASN A 39 -6.94 13.64 -0.61
N VAL A 40 -7.80 13.28 -1.54
CA VAL A 40 -8.75 14.18 -2.17
C VAL A 40 -10.14 13.79 -1.69
N CYS A 41 -10.87 14.72 -1.10
CA CYS A 41 -12.28 14.54 -0.74
C CYS A 41 -13.05 15.76 -1.22
N LEU A 42 -13.84 15.57 -2.28
CA LEU A 42 -14.56 16.64 -2.97
C LEU A 42 -13.60 17.74 -3.44
N CYS A 43 -13.68 18.92 -2.83
CA CYS A 43 -12.83 20.07 -3.15
C CYS A 43 -11.58 20.16 -2.27
N LEU A 44 -11.43 19.29 -1.26
CA LEU A 44 -10.27 19.30 -0.38
C LEU A 44 -9.21 18.36 -0.92
N ASP A 45 -8.03 18.91 -1.20
CA ASP A 45 -6.82 18.15 -1.52
C ASP A 45 -5.84 18.30 -0.36
N SER A 46 -5.36 17.19 0.18
CA SER A 46 -4.48 17.19 1.34
C SER A 46 -3.36 16.19 1.17
N GLU A 47 -2.15 16.61 1.52
CA GLU A 47 -0.98 15.76 1.58
C GLU A 47 -0.32 15.91 2.94
N PHE A 48 0.17 14.82 3.50
CA PHE A 48 0.91 14.87 4.75
C PHE A 48 2.06 13.89 4.78
N LEU A 49 3.05 14.21 5.61
CA LEU A 49 4.20 13.41 5.96
C LEU A 49 4.41 13.51 7.46
N ALA A 50 4.70 12.40 8.12
CA ALA A 50 5.06 12.41 9.53
C ALA A 50 6.08 11.30 9.82
N PHE A 51 7.10 11.61 10.62
CA PHE A 51 8.18 10.68 10.98
C PHE A 51 8.82 9.96 9.77
N LYS A 52 8.85 10.61 8.61
CA LYS A 52 9.26 10.01 7.34
C LYS A 52 10.75 10.26 7.11
N LEU A 53 11.48 9.19 6.77
CA LEU A 53 12.92 9.30 6.49
C LEU A 53 13.16 10.12 5.23
N LEU A 54 14.14 11.01 5.28
CA LEU A 54 14.59 11.77 4.12
C LEU A 54 15.61 10.95 3.35
N LYS A 55 15.53 11.00 2.01
CA LYS A 55 16.67 10.61 1.18
C LYS A 55 17.71 11.73 1.23
N PRO A 56 19.01 11.43 1.05
CA PRO A 56 20.03 12.47 0.97
C PRO A 56 19.74 13.38 -0.23
N ASP A 57 19.11 14.52 0.03
CA ASP A 57 18.68 15.47 -0.99
C ASP A 57 19.11 16.89 -0.59
N GLY A 58 20.43 17.05 -0.39
CA GLY A 58 21.09 18.33 -0.14
C GLY A 58 20.92 18.91 1.28
N ARG A 59 20.24 18.20 2.17
CA ARG A 59 20.12 18.49 3.61
C ARG A 59 20.69 17.31 4.40
N ASP A 60 22.01 17.18 4.38
CA ASP A 60 22.72 16.12 5.12
C ASP A 60 22.58 16.28 6.65
N ASP A 61 22.06 17.42 7.12
CA ASP A 61 21.76 17.74 8.51
C ASP A 61 20.40 17.19 9.00
N VAL A 62 19.52 16.76 8.10
CA VAL A 62 18.15 16.34 8.45
C VAL A 62 17.94 14.86 8.17
N PHE A 63 17.77 14.09 9.24
CA PHE A 63 17.54 12.64 9.16
C PHE A 63 16.09 12.27 8.79
N MET A 64 15.11 13.00 9.31
CA MET A 64 13.69 12.71 9.10
C MET A 64 12.82 13.97 9.14
N ILE A 65 11.66 13.91 8.49
CA ILE A 65 10.58 14.89 8.64
C ILE A 65 9.75 14.49 9.85
N CYS A 66 9.66 15.34 10.86
CA CYS A 66 8.74 15.13 11.98
C CYS A 66 7.28 15.28 11.53
N GLN A 67 6.96 16.37 10.84
CA GLN A 67 5.64 16.63 10.29
C GLN A 67 5.72 17.66 9.15
N GLU A 68 5.04 17.38 8.04
CA GLU A 68 4.74 18.33 6.96
C GLU A 68 3.31 18.06 6.50
N ALA A 69 2.51 19.09 6.28
CA ALA A 69 1.16 18.94 5.75
C ALA A 69 0.82 20.10 4.82
N LYS A 70 0.08 19.80 3.76
CA LYS A 70 -0.41 20.74 2.77
C LYS A 70 -1.90 20.48 2.56
N CYS A 71 -2.69 21.54 2.52
CA CYS A 71 -4.12 21.48 2.26
C CYS A 71 -4.50 22.56 1.26
N TYR A 72 -5.24 22.18 0.22
CA TYR A 72 -5.66 23.06 -0.86
C TYR A 72 -7.15 22.88 -1.13
N ILE A 73 -7.78 23.97 -1.60
CA ILE A 73 -9.11 23.90 -2.20
C ILE A 73 -8.92 23.82 -3.71
N ILE A 74 -9.37 22.72 -4.30
CA ILE A 74 -9.23 22.43 -5.73
C ILE A 74 -10.60 22.28 -6.40
N GLN A 75 -10.61 22.35 -7.72
CA GLN A 75 -11.78 21.96 -8.49
C GLN A 75 -11.95 20.42 -8.41
N PRO A 76 -13.12 19.92 -7.96
CA PRO A 76 -13.33 18.49 -7.77
C PRO A 76 -13.31 17.75 -9.11
N LYS A 77 -12.37 16.79 -9.26
CA LYS A 77 -12.32 15.86 -10.39
C LYS A 77 -12.78 14.44 -10.03
N THR A 78 -12.75 14.11 -8.74
CA THR A 78 -13.17 12.81 -8.18
C THR A 78 -13.93 13.07 -6.87
N CYS A 79 -14.76 12.13 -6.42
CA CYS A 79 -15.48 12.30 -5.16
C CYS A 79 -14.55 12.08 -3.97
N CYS A 80 -13.88 10.93 -3.92
CA CYS A 80 -12.92 10.61 -2.88
C CYS A 80 -11.74 9.83 -3.46
N LYS A 81 -10.51 10.17 -3.06
CA LYS A 81 -9.31 9.37 -3.28
C LYS A 81 -8.47 9.45 -2.01
N ILE A 82 -8.11 8.30 -1.46
CA ILE A 82 -7.37 8.18 -0.21
C ILE A 82 -6.17 7.30 -0.52
N GLN A 83 -4.99 7.77 -0.19
CA GLN A 83 -3.77 6.98 -0.20
C GLN A 83 -3.02 7.36 1.07
N THR A 84 -2.88 6.41 1.98
CA THR A 84 -2.24 6.67 3.27
C THR A 84 -1.43 5.47 3.68
N GLN A 85 -0.14 5.69 3.86
CA GLN A 85 0.75 4.77 4.53
C GLN A 85 0.92 5.22 5.98
N CYS A 86 0.75 4.29 6.91
CA CYS A 86 1.15 4.40 8.30
C CYS A 86 2.08 3.24 8.63
N PHE A 87 3.38 3.50 8.63
CA PHE A 87 4.42 2.49 8.74
C PHE A 87 4.26 1.36 7.70
N ILE A 88 4.07 0.12 8.16
CA ILE A 88 3.87 -1.03 7.28
C ILE A 88 2.47 -1.10 6.69
N PHE A 89 1.50 -0.35 7.23
CA PHE A 89 0.13 -0.39 6.75
C PHE A 89 -0.05 0.62 5.63
N ASP A 90 -0.61 0.19 4.52
CA ASP A 90 -0.99 1.06 3.40
C ASP A 90 -2.49 0.92 3.18
N THR A 91 -3.18 2.05 3.06
CA THR A 91 -4.61 2.14 2.82
C THR A 91 -4.83 2.94 1.55
N ARG A 92 -5.54 2.37 0.60
CA ARG A 92 -5.96 3.06 -0.62
C ARG A 92 -7.45 2.95 -0.83
N GLY A 93 -8.07 4.04 -1.29
CA GLY A 93 -9.46 4.04 -1.70
C GLY A 93 -9.74 5.06 -2.80
N ALA A 94 -10.68 4.75 -3.70
CA ALA A 94 -11.08 5.67 -4.77
C ALA A 94 -12.58 5.54 -5.10
N LEU A 95 -13.28 6.67 -5.13
CA LEU A 95 -14.67 6.79 -5.53
C LEU A 95 -14.83 7.94 -6.53
N PRO A 96 -15.19 7.69 -7.82
CA PRO A 96 -15.33 6.38 -8.46
C PRO A 96 -14.00 5.62 -8.59
N PHE A 97 -14.05 4.32 -8.89
CA PHE A 97 -12.86 3.48 -9.07
C PHE A 97 -11.91 4.06 -10.13
N ASP A 98 -10.60 3.94 -9.90
CA ASP A 98 -9.58 4.31 -10.86
C ASP A 98 -8.58 3.16 -11.08
N ALA A 99 -7.61 3.36 -11.97
CA ALA A 99 -6.60 2.34 -12.27
C ALA A 99 -5.63 2.07 -11.10
N GLU A 100 -5.54 2.99 -10.13
CA GLU A 100 -4.66 2.86 -8.97
C GLU A 100 -5.31 2.06 -7.84
N VAL A 101 -6.63 2.14 -7.68
CA VAL A 101 -7.42 1.34 -6.73
C VAL A 101 -8.40 0.44 -7.49
N PRO A 102 -7.94 -0.74 -7.96
CA PRO A 102 -8.80 -1.67 -8.67
C PRO A 102 -9.85 -2.29 -7.74
N GLN A 103 -10.95 -2.75 -8.33
CA GLN A 103 -12.00 -3.43 -7.58
C GLN A 103 -11.49 -4.79 -7.08
N LEU A 104 -11.37 -4.92 -5.76
CA LEU A 104 -10.77 -6.07 -5.09
C LEU A 104 -11.68 -6.59 -3.96
N CYS A 105 -11.66 -7.91 -3.77
CA CYS A 105 -12.19 -8.54 -2.57
C CYS A 105 -11.09 -9.42 -1.96
N THR A 106 -10.58 -9.03 -0.80
CA THR A 106 -9.53 -9.75 -0.08
C THR A 106 -9.93 -9.89 1.39
N ILE A 107 -9.77 -11.10 1.94
CA ILE A 107 -10.03 -11.38 3.35
C ILE A 107 -8.81 -12.08 3.91
N CYS A 108 -8.19 -11.51 4.94
CA CYS A 108 -7.01 -12.06 5.62
C CYS A 108 -5.88 -12.46 4.66
N GLY A 109 -5.58 -11.62 3.66
CA GLY A 109 -4.54 -11.88 2.67
C GLY A 109 -4.94 -12.80 1.52
N ALA A 110 -6.13 -13.42 1.57
CA ALA A 110 -6.66 -14.25 0.51
C ALA A 110 -7.50 -13.39 -0.45
N THR A 111 -7.00 -13.17 -1.67
CA THR A 111 -7.74 -12.43 -2.70
C THR A 111 -8.72 -13.36 -3.40
N LEU A 112 -10.00 -13.13 -3.13
CA LEU A 112 -11.12 -13.93 -3.64
C LEU A 112 -11.56 -13.49 -5.04
N TYR A 113 -11.47 -12.19 -5.30
CA TYR A 113 -11.87 -11.60 -6.57
C TYR A 113 -11.02 -10.39 -6.91
N HIS A 114 -10.55 -10.37 -8.15
CA HIS A 114 -10.02 -9.21 -8.86
C HIS A 114 -10.83 -9.06 -10.16
N THR A 115 -10.63 -8.00 -10.94
CA THR A 115 -11.29 -7.79 -12.25
C THR A 115 -11.15 -8.98 -13.22
N SER A 116 -10.21 -9.89 -12.98
CA SER A 116 -10.18 -11.24 -13.57
C SER A 116 -10.64 -12.30 -12.54
N PRO A 117 -11.63 -13.15 -12.89
CA PRO A 117 -12.16 -14.16 -11.97
C PRO A 117 -11.10 -15.21 -11.60
N GLY A 118 -11.17 -15.69 -10.36
CA GLY A 118 -10.34 -16.77 -9.83
C GLY A 118 -9.57 -16.39 -8.57
N PHE A 119 -9.37 -17.35 -7.68
CA PHE A 119 -8.51 -17.21 -6.51
C PHE A 119 -7.06 -16.97 -6.95
N LYS A 120 -6.44 -15.89 -6.47
CA LYS A 120 -5.09 -15.48 -6.87
C LYS A 120 -4.00 -15.80 -5.84
N GLY A 121 -4.33 -16.53 -4.78
CA GLY A 121 -3.41 -16.93 -3.73
C GLY A 121 -3.62 -16.19 -2.40
N CYS A 122 -2.83 -16.60 -1.41
CA CYS A 122 -2.75 -15.97 -0.09
C CYS A 122 -1.47 -15.13 -0.02
N CYS A 123 -1.55 -13.93 0.55
CA CYS A 123 -0.43 -12.99 0.70
C CYS A 123 0.26 -12.62 -0.62
N ALA A 124 -0.49 -12.65 -1.74
CA ALA A 124 0.01 -12.23 -3.03
C ALA A 124 0.07 -10.70 -3.11
N THR A 125 1.12 -10.18 -3.72
CA THR A 125 1.25 -8.76 -4.04
C THR A 125 0.26 -8.36 -5.15
N LEU A 126 -0.05 -7.06 -5.24
CA LEU A 126 -0.91 -6.55 -6.33
C LEU A 126 -0.33 -6.86 -7.72
N LYS A 127 1.00 -6.92 -7.86
CA LYS A 127 1.67 -7.38 -9.08
C LYS A 127 1.30 -8.82 -9.46
N GLU A 128 1.34 -9.73 -8.49
CA GLU A 128 1.05 -11.16 -8.69
C GLU A 128 -0.43 -11.39 -8.99
N ILE A 129 -1.32 -10.65 -8.31
CA ILE A 129 -2.77 -10.68 -8.53
C ILE A 129 -3.13 -10.24 -9.96
N LYS A 130 -2.47 -9.19 -10.48
CA LYS A 130 -2.65 -8.68 -11.85
C LYS A 130 -2.07 -9.63 -12.92
N GLY A 131 -0.96 -10.31 -12.62
CA GLY A 131 -0.18 -11.11 -13.57
C GLY A 131 -0.65 -12.55 -13.79
N GLY A 132 -1.60 -13.07 -13.01
CA GLY A 132 -2.17 -14.41 -13.22
C GLY A 132 -1.20 -15.58 -12.91
N GLY A 133 -0.37 -15.44 -11.88
CA GLY A 133 0.63 -16.45 -11.49
C GLY A 133 0.31 -17.19 -10.18
N ALA A 134 0.85 -18.41 -10.09
CA ALA A 134 0.83 -19.40 -9.00
C ALA A 134 1.16 -18.85 -7.58
N PRO A 135 0.82 -19.59 -6.50
CA PRO A 135 0.85 -19.08 -5.11
C PRO A 135 2.23 -18.55 -4.68
N ALA A 136 2.21 -17.42 -3.98
CA ALA A 136 3.39 -16.81 -3.36
C ALA A 136 3.99 -17.75 -2.31
N GLU A 137 5.32 -17.93 -2.35
CA GLU A 137 6.07 -18.49 -1.22
C GLU A 137 5.97 -17.55 -0.01
N PRO A 138 5.90 -18.09 1.23
CA PRO A 138 5.69 -17.29 2.42
C PRO A 138 6.83 -16.30 2.64
N ILE A 139 6.49 -15.02 2.62
CA ILE A 139 7.40 -13.93 3.00
C ILE A 139 7.61 -14.02 4.51
N GLY A 140 8.69 -14.68 4.93
CA GLY A 140 9.20 -14.63 6.31
C GLY A 140 8.94 -15.84 7.19
N GLY A 141 8.89 -17.06 6.65
CA GLY A 141 8.95 -18.27 7.47
C GLY A 141 10.36 -18.50 8.04
N ALA A 142 10.49 -18.68 9.36
CA ALA A 142 11.63 -19.38 9.94
C ALA A 142 11.76 -20.77 9.26
N PRO A 143 12.98 -21.30 9.03
CA PRO A 143 13.15 -22.53 8.27
C PRO A 143 12.50 -23.69 9.02
N VAL A 144 11.38 -24.19 8.49
CA VAL A 144 10.80 -25.45 8.96
C VAL A 144 11.62 -26.54 8.29
N THR A 145 12.59 -27.08 9.02
CA THR A 145 13.36 -28.26 8.60
C THR A 145 12.40 -29.42 8.39
N SER A 146 12.55 -30.11 7.26
CA SER A 146 11.66 -31.14 6.69
C SER A 146 11.55 -32.46 7.50
N ALA A 147 11.56 -32.41 8.83
CA ALA A 147 11.70 -33.58 9.69
C ALA A 147 10.43 -33.99 10.48
N GLU A 148 9.31 -33.27 10.39
CA GLU A 148 8.11 -33.55 11.20
C GLU A 148 6.85 -33.86 10.37
N MET A 149 7.00 -34.52 9.22
CA MET A 149 5.86 -35.03 8.42
C MET A 149 5.77 -36.56 8.40
N GLU A 150 6.33 -37.25 9.39
CA GLU A 150 6.08 -38.68 9.63
C GLU A 150 6.04 -38.97 11.14
N ARG A 151 4.91 -38.66 11.78
CA ARG A 151 4.43 -39.36 12.99
C ARG A 151 2.93 -39.19 13.16
#